data_AF-A0A3D4YAA3-F1
#
_entry.id   AF-A0A3D4YAA3-F1
#
_cell.length_a   1.000
_cell.length_b   1.000
_cell.length_c   1.000
_cell.angle_alpha   90.00
_cell.angle_beta   90.00
_cell.angle_gamma   90.00
#
_symmetry.space_group_name_H-M   'P 1'
#
loop_
_entity.id
_entity.type
_entity.pdbx_description
1 polymer ?
#
loop_
_entity_poly.entity_id
_entity_poly.type
_entity_poly.pdbx_seq_one_letter_code
_entity_poly.pdbx_strand_id
1 'polypeptide(L)'
;MRSDNFYRWEKEDLIVQVHTQPRAKRDEIAGVHDRALKIRIKAPPVDGKANDYLCRFLADQFGVSMRDIVLKSGEHDRKKRFQIHAPQKLPKEIPSR
;
A
#
# COMPACT_ATOMS: atom_id res chain seq x y z
N MET A 1 -2.88 -4.38 -25.58
CA MET A 1 -2.30 -4.88 -24.32
C MET A 1 -2.40 -3.77 -23.29
N ARG A 2 -3.39 -3.82 -22.39
CA ARG A 2 -3.48 -2.86 -21.28
C ARG A 2 -2.67 -3.44 -20.14
N SER A 3 -1.54 -2.81 -19.83
CA SER A 3 -0.69 -3.14 -18.68
C SER A 3 -1.52 -2.95 -17.43
N ASP A 4 -2.07 -4.03 -16.90
CA ASP A 4 -2.86 -4.01 -15.68
C ASP A 4 -1.91 -4.12 -14.48
N ASN A 5 -1.24 -3.00 -14.21
CA ASN A 5 -0.29 -2.88 -13.12
C ASN A 5 -0.98 -2.29 -11.89
N PHE A 6 -0.75 -2.94 -10.75
CA PHE A 6 -1.17 -2.46 -9.43
C PHE A 6 -0.35 -1.27 -8.94
N TYR A 7 0.68 -0.86 -9.68
CA TYR A 7 1.52 0.27 -9.38
C TYR A 7 1.75 1.12 -10.63
N ARG A 8 2.00 2.41 -10.43
CA ARG A 8 2.41 3.37 -11.46
C ARG A 8 3.33 4.40 -10.83
N TRP A 9 4.42 4.71 -11.52
CA TRP A 9 5.27 5.84 -11.20
C TRP A 9 4.72 7.11 -11.86
N GLU A 10 4.57 8.18 -11.08
CA GLU A 10 4.26 9.53 -11.53
C GLU A 10 5.38 10.46 -11.10
N LYS A 11 6.30 10.75 -12.02
CA LYS A 11 7.56 11.47 -11.73
C LYS A 11 8.37 10.76 -10.63
N GLU A 12 8.35 11.31 -9.42
CA GLU A 12 9.08 10.82 -8.23
C GLU A 12 8.16 10.06 -7.27
N ASP A 13 6.84 10.10 -7.53
CA ASP A 13 5.83 9.47 -6.70
C ASP A 13 5.48 8.09 -7.23
N LEU A 14 5.27 7.16 -6.32
CA LEU A 14 4.76 5.83 -6.60
C LEU A 14 3.30 5.74 -6.18
N ILE A 15 2.42 5.55 -7.15
CA ILE A 15 1.01 5.23 -6.92
C ILE A 15 0.86 3.72 -6.86
N VAL A 16 0.38 3.20 -5.73
CA VAL A 16 0.18 1.76 -5.52
C VAL A 16 -1.25 1.47 -5.09
N GLN A 17 -1.85 0.47 -5.73
CA GLN A 17 -3.11 -0.15 -5.32
C GLN A 17 -2.79 -1.19 -4.25
N VAL A 18 -3.46 -1.09 -3.11
CA VAL A 18 -3.28 -1.95 -1.95
C VAL A 18 -4.61 -2.62 -1.63
N HIS A 19 -4.59 -3.94 -1.45
CA HIS A 19 -5.73 -4.69 -0.95
C HIS A 19 -5.47 -5.11 0.49
N THR A 20 -6.12 -4.43 1.43
CA THR A 20 -6.02 -4.74 2.86
C THR A 20 -6.89 -5.91 3.26
N GLN A 21 -6.27 -6.92 3.86
CA GLN A 21 -6.90 -8.05 4.52
C GLN A 21 -6.73 -7.91 6.05
N PRO A 22 -7.75 -7.39 6.76
CA PRO A 22 -7.71 -7.24 8.21
C PRO A 22 -7.80 -8.60 8.93
N ARG A 23 -7.61 -8.60 10.25
CA ARG A 23 -7.67 -9.81 11.12
C ARG A 23 -6.65 -10.89 10.76
N ALA A 24 -5.47 -10.48 10.29
CA ALA A 24 -4.38 -11.41 10.04
C ALA A 24 -3.66 -11.81 11.34
N LYS A 25 -2.93 -12.93 11.31
CA LYS A 25 -2.06 -13.35 12.43
C LYS A 25 -0.79 -12.52 12.56
N ARG A 26 -0.33 -11.92 11.46
CA ARG A 26 0.89 -11.09 11.34
C ARG A 26 0.71 -10.03 10.27
N ASP A 27 1.48 -8.96 10.38
CA ASP A 27 1.51 -7.85 9.45
C ASP A 27 2.53 -8.15 8.36
N GLU A 28 2.07 -8.36 7.13
CA GLU A 28 2.93 -8.78 6.02
C GLU A 28 2.36 -8.42 4.66
N ILE A 29 3.26 -8.19 3.69
CA ILE A 29 2.91 -8.17 2.27
C ILE A 29 2.73 -9.62 1.83
N ALA A 30 1.50 -10.00 1.51
CA ALA A 30 1.13 -11.34 1.10
C ALA A 30 1.33 -11.59 -0.41
N GLY A 31 1.88 -10.62 -1.14
CA GLY A 31 2.08 -10.64 -2.59
C GLY A 31 1.04 -9.82 -3.36
N VAL A 32 0.95 -10.04 -4.67
CA VAL A 32 0.00 -9.35 -5.55
C VAL A 32 -1.27 -10.19 -5.72
N HIS A 33 -2.44 -9.59 -5.56
CA HIS A 33 -3.73 -10.24 -5.73
C HIS A 33 -4.75 -9.30 -6.36
N ASP A 34 -5.46 -9.77 -7.39
CA ASP A 34 -6.53 -9.03 -8.06
C ASP A 34 -6.14 -7.56 -8.34
N ARG A 35 -4.95 -7.41 -8.95
CA ARG A 35 -4.41 -6.13 -9.41
C ARG A 35 -4.13 -5.13 -8.30
N ALA A 36 -3.87 -5.64 -7.09
CA ALA A 36 -3.49 -4.85 -5.93
C ALA A 36 -2.42 -5.58 -5.10
N LEU A 37 -1.59 -4.83 -4.40
CA LEU A 37 -0.65 -5.36 -3.41
C LEU A 37 -1.44 -5.82 -2.19
N LYS A 38 -1.52 -7.14 -1.98
CA LYS A 38 -2.24 -7.73 -0.87
C LYS A 38 -1.45 -7.55 0.41
N ILE A 39 -2.00 -6.80 1.35
CA ILE A 39 -1.39 -6.56 2.66
C ILE A 39 -2.29 -7.16 3.73
N ARG A 40 -1.72 -8.04 4.53
CA ARG A 40 -2.36 -8.64 5.70
C ARG A 40 -1.98 -7.79 6.90
N ILE A 41 -2.98 -7.33 7.65
CA ILE A 41 -2.76 -6.57 8.88
C ILE A 41 -3.56 -7.18 10.03
N LYS A 42 -3.00 -7.14 11.24
CA LYS A 42 -3.69 -7.55 12.47
C LYS A 42 -4.81 -6.58 12.84
N ALA A 43 -4.64 -5.30 12.49
CA ALA A 43 -5.57 -4.25 12.85
C ALA A 43 -7.01 -4.60 12.40
N PRO A 44 -8.02 -4.36 13.26
CA PRO A 44 -9.41 -4.58 12.89
C PRO A 44 -9.85 -3.55 11.83
N PRO A 45 -10.87 -3.85 11.00
CA PRO A 45 -11.38 -2.95 9.96
C PRO A 45 -12.27 -1.85 10.56
N VAL A 46 -11.81 -1.21 11.63
CA VAL A 46 -12.49 -0.05 12.22
C VAL A 46 -11.92 1.18 11.52
N ASP A 47 -12.79 1.96 10.88
CA ASP A 47 -12.42 3.18 10.16
C ASP A 47 -11.59 4.12 11.06
N GLY A 48 -10.56 4.74 10.49
CA GLY A 48 -9.56 5.56 11.18
C GLY A 48 -8.32 4.77 11.63
N LYS A 49 -8.47 3.79 12.53
CA LYS A 49 -7.32 3.04 13.09
C LYS A 49 -6.62 2.15 12.06
N ALA A 50 -7.37 1.61 11.10
CA ALA A 50 -6.80 0.79 10.04
C ALA A 50 -5.96 1.60 9.04
N ASN A 51 -6.33 2.86 8.79
CA ASN A 51 -5.62 3.73 7.84
C ASN A 51 -4.27 4.14 8.41
N ASP A 52 -4.24 4.64 9.64
CA ASP A 52 -2.99 5.02 10.31
C ASP A 52 -2.05 3.83 10.42
N TYR A 53 -2.59 2.65 10.77
CA TYR A 53 -1.82 1.42 10.85
C TYR A 53 -1.22 1.04 9.50
N LEU A 54 -2.01 1.12 8.43
CA LEU A 54 -1.57 0.80 7.09
C LEU A 54 -0.55 1.82 6.57
N CYS A 55 -0.73 3.11 6.81
CA CYS A 55 0.22 4.16 6.46
C CYS A 55 1.57 3.92 7.17
N ARG A 56 1.56 3.56 8.47
CA ARG A 56 2.79 3.20 9.20
C ARG A 56 3.47 1.98 8.61
N PHE A 57 2.69 0.94 8.30
CA PHE A 57 3.21 -0.28 7.70
C PHE A 57 3.86 0.02 6.33
N LEU A 58 3.17 0.76 5.47
CA LEU A 58 3.70 1.18 4.18
C LEU A 58 4.95 2.08 4.35
N ALA A 59 4.96 3.01 5.30
CA ALA A 59 6.11 3.89 5.55
C ALA A 59 7.39 3.09 5.80
N ASP A 60 7.30 2.08 6.66
CA ASP A 60 8.42 1.19 6.98
C ASP A 60 8.88 0.37 5.77
N GLN A 61 7.92 -0.22 5.03
CA GLN A 61 8.22 -1.06 3.86
C GLN A 61 8.86 -0.26 2.70
N PHE A 62 8.44 0.98 2.52
CA PHE A 62 8.95 1.86 1.45
C PHE A 62 10.10 2.76 1.92
N GLY A 63 10.49 2.70 3.19
CA GLY A 63 11.57 3.51 3.76
C GLY A 63 11.30 5.01 3.71
N VAL A 64 10.03 5.42 3.82
CA VAL A 64 9.60 6.83 3.80
C VAL A 64 8.95 7.22 5.12
N SER A 65 8.69 8.51 5.31
CA SER A 65 7.94 8.98 6.47
C SER A 65 6.43 8.93 6.22
N MET A 66 5.61 8.89 7.28
CA MET A 66 4.15 8.83 7.12
C MET A 66 3.58 10.03 6.33
N ARG A 67 4.21 11.21 6.41
CA ARG A 67 3.79 12.40 5.64
C ARG A 67 3.98 12.24 4.13
N ASP A 68 4.86 11.33 3.71
CA ASP A 68 5.13 11.03 2.31
C ASP A 68 4.12 10.02 1.75
N ILE A 69 3.21 9.52 2.60
CA ILE A 69 2.15 8.58 2.22
C ILE A 69 0.81 9.30 2.24
N VAL A 70 0.18 9.36 1.08
CA VAL A 70 -1.11 10.00 0.90
C VAL A 70 -2.11 8.97 0.39
N LEU A 71 -3.20 8.79 1.13
CA LEU A 71 -4.34 8.00 0.66
C LEU A 71 -5.08 8.79 -0.43
N LYS A 72 -5.07 8.29 -1.67
CA LYS A 72 -5.75 8.92 -2.82
C LYS A 72 -7.20 8.50 -2.94
N SER A 73 -7.53 7.25 -2.61
CA SER A 73 -8.90 6.75 -2.66
C SER A 73 -9.06 5.44 -1.91
N GLY A 74 -10.32 5.08 -1.60
CA GLY A 74 -10.67 3.81 -0.97
C GLY A 74 -10.56 3.85 0.54
N GLU A 75 -10.89 4.99 1.15
CA GLU A 75 -10.85 5.15 2.61
C GLU A 75 -11.71 4.10 3.32
N HIS A 76 -12.92 3.87 2.83
CA HIS A 76 -13.86 2.87 3.36
C HIS A 76 -13.79 1.50 2.65
N ASP A 77 -12.96 1.37 1.61
CA ASP A 77 -12.87 0.15 0.81
C ASP A 77 -11.67 -0.71 1.21
N ARG A 78 -11.77 -2.02 0.96
CA ARG A 78 -10.62 -2.94 1.15
C ARG A 78 -9.52 -2.70 0.12
N LYS A 79 -9.88 -2.16 -1.05
CA LYS A 79 -8.96 -1.74 -2.10
C LYS A 79 -8.70 -0.24 -1.96
N LYS A 80 -7.47 0.12 -1.63
CA LYS A 80 -7.03 1.49 -1.39
C LYS A 80 -5.97 1.88 -2.42
N ARG A 81 -5.87 3.17 -2.71
CA ARG A 81 -4.77 3.72 -3.51
C ARG A 81 -3.94 4.65 -2.66
N PHE A 82 -2.65 4.38 -2.58
CA PHE A 82 -1.69 5.22 -1.89
C PHE A 82 -0.73 5.84 -2.89
N GLN A 83 -0.44 7.11 -2.68
CA GLN A 83 0.67 7.82 -3.28
C GLN A 83 1.80 7.84 -2.27
N ILE A 84 2.99 7.43 -2.70
CA ILE A 84 4.20 7.35 -1.89
C ILE A 84 5.23 8.27 -2.54
N HIS A 85 5.61 9.34 -1.86
CA HIS A 85 6.60 10.28 -2.36
C HIS A 85 8.02 9.74 -2.17
N ALA A 86 8.81 9.73 -3.25
CA ALA A 86 10.23 9.35 -3.26
C ALA A 86 10.58 8.09 -2.40
N PRO A 87 9.97 6.92 -2.68
CA PRO A 87 10.23 5.70 -1.92
C PRO A 87 11.72 5.30 -1.97
N GLN A 88 12.30 5.08 -0.80
CA GLN A 88 13.72 4.72 -0.64
C GLN A 88 13.94 3.21 -0.70
N LYS A 89 12.90 2.43 -0.39
CA LYS A 89 12.86 0.98 -0.45
C LYS A 89 11.67 0.55 -1.30
N LEU A 90 11.82 -0.56 -2.01
CA LEU A 90 10.75 -1.16 -2.78
C LEU A 90 10.59 -2.63 -2.35
N PRO A 91 9.36 -3.07 -2.05
CA PRO A 91 9.07 -4.49 -1.88
C PRO A 91 9.44 -5.26 -3.15
N LYS A 92 9.78 -6.54 -3.00
CA LYS A 92 10.14 -7.44 -4.12
C LYS A 92 9.08 -7.50 -5.23
N GLU A 93 7.82 -7.21 -4.91
CA GLU A 93 6.71 -7.19 -5.84
C GLU A 93 6.75 -5.98 -6.79
N ILE A 94 7.42 -4.89 -6.42
CA ILE A 94 7.48 -3.65 -7.19
C ILE A 94 8.88 -3.54 -7.82
N PRO A 95 8.99 -3.62 -9.16
CA PRO A 95 10.27 -3.46 -9.80
C PRO A 95 10.80 -2.03 -9.60
N SER A 96 12.13 -1.92 -9.48
CA SER A 96 12.81 -0.62 -9.51
C SER A 96 12.51 0.09 -10.83
N ARG A 97 12.38 1.42 -10.75
CA ARG A 97 12.24 2.30 -11.92
C ARG A 97 13.43 2.17 -12.88
#